data_AF-A0A966NB42-F1
#
_entry.id   AF-A0A966NB42-F1
#
_cell.length_a   1.000
_cell.length_b   1.000
_cell.length_c   1.000
_cell.angle_alpha   90.00
_cell.angle_beta   90.00
_cell.angle_gamma   90.00
#
_symmetry.space_group_name_H-M   'P 1'
#
loop_
_entity.id
_entity.type
_entity.pdbx_description
1 polymer ?
#
loop_
_entity_poly.entity_id
_entity_poly.type
_entity_poly.pdbx_seq_one_letter_code
_entity_poly.pdbx_strand_id
1 'polypeptide(L)'
;MKHFLSGIDLSSDTPTDFNEIIFGAGCFWGVERKFWVLEGVWLTSVGYAGGNSINPTYEQVCYEETNHVEVVKVVYDPAVIKIDTLLKTFWECHDPTQGMRQGNDRGTQYRSVIYCSSEEDFAPRRYSSAGRATDL
;
A
#
# COMPACT_ATOMS: atom_id res chain seq x y z
N MET A 1 -5.54 6.09 18.29
CA MET A 1 -4.58 4.98 18.56
C MET A 1 -3.25 5.46 18.01
N LYS A 2 -2.15 5.43 18.76
CA LYS A 2 -0.88 5.99 18.26
C LYS A 2 -0.11 4.99 17.41
N HIS A 3 0.43 5.45 16.28
CA HIS A 3 1.40 4.71 15.49
C HIS A 3 2.61 4.38 16.36
N PHE A 4 2.97 3.10 16.41
CA PHE A 4 3.88 2.57 17.42
C PHE A 4 5.29 3.21 17.36
N LEU A 5 5.78 3.52 16.16
CA LEU A 5 7.13 4.05 15.95
C LEU A 5 7.21 5.58 15.97
N SER A 6 6.26 6.25 15.31
CA SER A 6 6.28 7.72 15.16
C SER A 6 5.51 8.45 16.27
N GLY A 7 4.66 7.76 17.03
CA GLY A 7 3.83 8.35 18.09
C GLY A 7 2.68 9.22 17.60
N ILE A 8 2.50 9.37 16.29
CA ILE A 8 1.41 10.10 15.62
C ILE A 8 0.09 9.36 15.85
N ASP A 9 -1.04 10.07 16.03
CA ASP A 9 -2.33 9.39 16.09
C ASP A 9 -2.73 8.88 14.72
N LEU A 10 -3.10 7.60 14.61
CA LEU A 10 -3.57 6.99 13.37
C LEU A 10 -4.88 7.61 12.86
N SER A 11 -5.63 8.29 13.73
CA SER A 11 -6.82 9.05 13.35
C SER A 11 -6.54 10.54 13.10
N SER A 12 -5.28 10.98 13.11
CA SER A 12 -4.95 12.35 12.73
C SER A 12 -5.22 12.58 11.25
N ASP A 13 -5.76 13.75 10.94
CA ASP A 13 -5.90 14.19 9.55
C ASP A 13 -4.51 14.30 8.90
N THR A 14 -4.40 13.81 7.67
CA THR A 14 -3.20 13.96 6.85
C THR A 14 -2.94 15.45 6.58
N PRO A 15 -1.71 15.96 6.78
CA PRO A 15 -1.37 17.34 6.44
C PRO A 15 -1.68 17.64 4.97
N THR A 16 -2.14 18.85 4.66
CA THR A 16 -2.59 19.23 3.30
C THR A 16 -1.48 19.18 2.25
N ASP A 17 -0.23 19.34 2.66
CA ASP A 17 0.93 19.35 1.77
C ASP A 17 1.52 17.94 1.56
N PHE A 18 0.89 16.91 2.16
CA PHE A 18 1.39 15.54 2.15
C PHE A 18 0.55 14.71 1.18
N ASN A 19 1.20 13.74 0.53
CA ASN A 19 0.55 12.85 -0.42
C ASN A 19 0.34 11.47 0.18
N GLU A 20 -0.64 10.74 -0.33
CA GLU A 20 -0.95 9.36 0.05
C GLU A 20 -0.79 8.41 -1.14
N ILE A 21 -0.21 7.25 -0.89
CA ILE A 21 -0.15 6.15 -1.86
C ILE A 21 -0.36 4.82 -1.15
N ILE A 22 -1.00 3.87 -1.83
CA ILE A 22 -1.30 2.55 -1.26
C ILE A 22 -0.62 1.47 -2.11
N PHE A 23 0.10 0.58 -1.43
CA PHE A 23 0.84 -0.52 -2.06
C PHE A 23 0.36 -1.88 -1.53
N GLY A 24 0.07 -2.82 -2.42
CA GLY A 24 -0.07 -4.24 -2.08
C GLY A 24 1.07 -5.03 -2.68
N ALA A 25 1.80 -5.77 -1.86
CA ALA A 25 3.05 -6.43 -2.24
C ALA A 25 3.27 -7.75 -1.48
N GLY A 26 2.19 -8.49 -1.21
CA GLY A 26 2.21 -9.67 -0.34
C GLY A 26 1.90 -9.32 1.12
N CYS A 27 2.43 -10.11 2.06
CA CYS A 27 2.17 -9.92 3.49
C CYS A 27 2.55 -8.50 3.96
N PHE A 28 1.54 -7.72 4.38
CA PHE A 28 1.71 -6.31 4.71
C PHE A 28 2.70 -6.02 5.85
N TRP A 29 3.01 -6.98 6.74
CA TRP A 29 3.94 -6.83 7.85
C TRP A 29 5.37 -6.61 7.36
N GLY A 30 5.77 -7.38 6.35
CA GLY A 30 7.10 -7.27 5.75
C GLY A 30 7.23 -6.00 4.91
N VAL A 31 6.14 -5.63 4.24
CA VAL A 31 6.06 -4.48 3.34
C VAL A 31 6.06 -3.17 4.11
N GLU A 32 5.23 -3.01 5.15
CA GLU A 32 5.13 -1.78 5.94
C GLU A 32 6.49 -1.37 6.53
N ARG A 33 7.25 -2.37 6.99
CA ARG A 33 8.60 -2.18 7.52
C ARG A 33 9.57 -1.52 6.54
N LYS A 34 9.38 -1.72 5.24
CA LYS A 34 10.23 -1.11 4.21
C LYS A 34 9.97 0.39 4.04
N PHE A 35 8.77 0.86 4.39
CA PHE A 35 8.36 2.24 4.19
C PHE A 35 8.57 3.11 5.44
N TRP A 36 8.26 2.61 6.64
CA TRP A 36 8.34 3.47 7.86
C TRP A 36 9.76 3.94 8.20
N VAL A 37 10.79 3.31 7.62
CA VAL A 37 12.21 3.66 7.84
C VAL A 37 12.69 4.76 6.89
N LEU A 38 11.91 5.12 5.87
CA LEU A 38 12.31 6.09 4.85
C LEU A 38 12.13 7.52 5.38
N GLU A 39 13.16 8.34 5.24
CA GLU A 39 13.08 9.77 5.53
C GLU A 39 12.06 10.43 4.59
N GLY A 40 11.16 11.24 5.16
CA GLY A 40 10.04 11.85 4.44
C GLY A 40 8.74 11.05 4.48
N VAL A 41 8.74 9.82 5.00
CA VAL A 41 7.50 9.10 5.34
C VAL A 41 7.00 9.58 6.70
N TRP A 42 5.76 10.06 6.72
CA TRP A 42 5.10 10.60 7.90
C TRP A 42 4.41 9.52 8.71
N LEU A 43 3.61 8.72 8.02
CA LEU A 43 2.78 7.69 8.63
C LEU A 43 2.62 6.52 7.69
N THR A 44 2.72 5.32 8.25
CA THR A 44 2.29 4.09 7.59
C THR A 44 1.12 3.49 8.36
N SER A 45 0.26 2.82 7.62
CA SER A 45 -0.80 1.99 8.20
C SER A 45 -1.12 0.84 7.26
N VAL A 46 -1.48 -0.31 7.81
CA VAL A 46 -1.88 -1.48 7.03
C VAL A 46 -3.39 -1.67 7.02
N GLY A 47 -3.90 -2.33 5.98
CA GLY A 47 -5.31 -2.63 5.85
C GLY A 47 -5.63 -3.47 4.62
N TYR A 48 -6.89 -3.40 4.21
CA TYR A 48 -7.45 -4.16 3.10
C TYR A 48 -8.09 -3.21 2.08
N ALA A 49 -7.78 -3.39 0.80
CA ALA A 49 -8.33 -2.56 -0.27
C ALA A 49 -8.59 -3.34 -1.56
N GLY A 50 -9.42 -2.77 -2.44
CA GLY A 50 -9.69 -3.30 -3.78
C GLY A 50 -10.62 -4.52 -3.83
N GLY A 51 -11.30 -4.83 -2.74
CA GLY A 51 -12.35 -5.84 -2.64
C GLY A 51 -13.76 -5.26 -2.57
N ASN A 52 -14.74 -6.13 -2.44
CA ASN A 52 -16.17 -5.79 -2.52
C ASN A 52 -16.85 -5.67 -1.15
N SER A 53 -16.26 -6.25 -0.11
CA SER A 53 -16.86 -6.29 1.24
C SER A 53 -16.55 -5.01 2.02
N ILE A 54 -17.56 -4.45 2.67
CA ILE A 54 -17.41 -3.27 3.55
C ILE A 54 -16.90 -3.74 4.92
N ASN A 55 -15.83 -3.10 5.42
CA ASN A 55 -15.21 -3.37 6.73
C ASN A 55 -14.90 -4.87 6.99
N PRO A 56 -14.13 -5.53 6.11
CA PRO A 56 -13.82 -6.95 6.27
C PRO A 56 -12.93 -7.19 7.49
N THR A 57 -13.13 -8.32 8.18
CA THR A 57 -12.13 -8.81 9.15
C THR A 57 -11.01 -9.58 8.44
N TYR A 58 -9.90 -9.80 9.14
CA TYR A 58 -8.78 -10.60 8.62
C TYR A 58 -9.23 -12.01 8.20
N GLU A 59 -10.08 -12.65 9.01
CA GLU A 59 -10.62 -13.99 8.72
C GLU A 59 -11.47 -13.97 7.46
N GLN A 60 -12.29 -12.94 7.26
CA GLN A 60 -13.07 -12.79 6.03
C GLN A 60 -12.16 -12.61 4.81
N VAL A 61 -11.09 -11.83 4.92
CA VAL A 61 -10.11 -11.69 3.83
C VAL A 61 -9.40 -13.02 3.52
N CYS A 62 -9.11 -13.82 4.54
CA CYS A 62 -8.42 -15.11 4.36
C CYS A 62 -9.30 -16.22 3.79
N TYR A 63 -10.58 -16.27 4.18
CA TYR A 63 -11.44 -17.44 3.95
C TYR A 63 -12.70 -17.17 3.13
N GLU A 64 -13.09 -15.91 2.94
CA GLU A 64 -14.26 -15.52 2.14
C GLU A 64 -13.83 -14.85 0.83
N GLU A 65 -14.77 -14.75 -0.11
CA GLU A 65 -14.55 -14.09 -1.40
C GLU A 65 -14.69 -12.57 -1.30
N THR A 66 -13.85 -11.94 -0.47
CA THR A 66 -13.86 -10.48 -0.32
C THR A 66 -13.15 -9.76 -1.46
N ASN A 67 -12.22 -10.45 -2.14
CA ASN A 67 -11.33 -9.94 -3.18
C ASN A 67 -10.38 -8.81 -2.73
N HIS A 68 -10.33 -8.51 -1.43
CA HIS A 68 -9.39 -7.52 -0.89
C HIS A 68 -7.93 -7.95 -1.05
N VAL A 69 -7.05 -6.96 -1.08
CA VAL A 69 -5.59 -7.10 -1.03
C VAL A 69 -5.08 -6.62 0.31
N GLU A 70 -4.10 -7.30 0.88
CA GLU A 70 -3.29 -6.75 1.96
C GLU A 70 -2.47 -5.58 1.44
N VAL A 71 -2.71 -4.40 1.99
CA VAL A 71 -2.09 -3.16 1.54
C VAL A 71 -1.46 -2.37 2.67
N VAL A 72 -0.48 -1.55 2.29
CA VAL A 72 0.15 -0.54 3.12
C VAL A 72 -0.20 0.82 2.54
N LYS A 73 -0.86 1.67 3.34
CA LYS A 73 -1.00 3.10 3.06
C LYS A 73 0.24 3.81 3.57
N VAL A 74 0.83 4.62 2.70
CA VAL A 74 2.02 5.44 2.98
C VAL A 74 1.64 6.90 2.78
N VAL A 75 1.76 7.68 3.86
CA VAL A 75 1.62 9.13 3.83
C VAL A 75 3.01 9.75 3.87
N TYR A 76 3.32 10.62 2.93
CA TYR A 76 4.68 11.14 2.76
C TYR A 76 4.70 12.63 2.40
N ASP A 77 5.80 13.29 2.76
CA ASP A 77 6.09 14.67 2.38
C ASP A 77 6.77 14.71 1.00
N PRO A 78 6.10 15.17 -0.07
CA PRO A 78 6.67 15.23 -1.42
C PRO A 78 7.83 16.24 -1.54
N ALA A 79 8.02 17.14 -0.58
CA ALA A 79 9.17 18.03 -0.52
C ALA A 79 10.43 17.30 -0.04
N VAL A 80 10.29 16.24 0.76
CA VAL A 80 11.40 15.45 1.32
C VAL A 80 11.67 14.18 0.51
N ILE A 81 10.63 13.40 0.18
CA ILE A 81 10.75 12.14 -0.56
C ILE A 81 9.91 12.16 -1.84
N LYS A 82 10.52 11.73 -2.95
CA LYS A 82 9.82 11.63 -4.23
C LYS A 82 9.12 10.28 -4.36
N ILE A 83 7.97 10.29 -5.05
CA ILE A 83 7.21 9.07 -5.38
C ILE A 83 8.07 8.00 -6.05
N ASP A 84 9.08 8.39 -6.86
CA ASP A 84 10.02 7.44 -7.48
C ASP A 84 10.78 6.59 -6.47
N THR A 85 11.14 7.16 -5.31
CA THR A 85 11.82 6.42 -4.24
C THR A 85 10.88 5.41 -3.61
N LEU A 86 9.60 5.76 -3.44
CA LEU A 86 8.57 4.86 -2.93
C LEU A 86 8.30 3.72 -3.93
N LEU A 87 8.15 4.05 -5.22
CA LEU A 87 7.97 3.07 -6.29
C LEU A 87 9.18 2.14 -6.42
N LYS A 88 10.39 2.68 -6.35
CA LYS A 88 11.61 1.86 -6.34
C LYS A 88 11.62 0.90 -5.15
N THR A 89 11.31 1.39 -3.95
CA THR A 89 11.24 0.55 -2.74
C THR A 89 10.18 -0.54 -2.90
N PHE A 90 9.02 -0.21 -3.49
CA PHE A 90 7.97 -1.16 -3.81
C PHE A 90 8.47 -2.25 -4.76
N TRP A 91 9.04 -1.91 -5.91
CA TRP A 91 9.52 -2.90 -6.88
C TRP A 91 10.68 -3.75 -6.38
N GLU A 92 11.52 -3.23 -5.48
CA GLU A 92 12.65 -3.97 -4.91
C GLU A 92 12.25 -4.88 -3.74
N CYS A 93 11.07 -4.70 -3.13
CA CYS A 93 10.68 -5.42 -1.93
C CYS A 93 9.84 -6.68 -2.16
N HIS A 94 9.38 -6.94 -3.39
CA HIS A 94 8.54 -8.08 -3.73
C HIS A 94 8.74 -8.51 -5.20
N ASP A 95 8.23 -9.68 -5.58
CA ASP A 95 8.18 -10.12 -6.97
C ASP A 95 6.80 -9.77 -7.58
N PRO A 96 6.71 -8.80 -8.51
CA PRO A 96 5.45 -8.33 -9.05
C PRO A 96 4.85 -9.27 -10.12
N THR A 97 5.54 -10.36 -10.47
CA THR A 97 5.15 -11.25 -11.58
C THR A 97 4.41 -12.51 -11.12
N GLN A 98 4.15 -12.64 -9.82
CA GLN A 98 3.62 -13.87 -9.22
C GLN A 98 2.10 -14.01 -9.27
N GLY A 99 1.38 -13.00 -9.77
CA GLY A 99 -0.07 -13.02 -9.88
C GLY A 99 -0.76 -13.03 -8.50
N MET A 100 -1.57 -14.05 -8.24
CA MET A 100 -2.34 -14.20 -6.98
C MET A 100 -1.52 -14.90 -5.88
N ARG A 101 -0.27 -14.47 -5.70
CA ARG A 101 0.71 -15.03 -4.76
C ARG A 101 1.84 -14.03 -4.52
N GLN A 102 2.44 -14.10 -3.34
CA GLN A 102 3.76 -13.53 -3.08
C GLN A 102 4.61 -14.50 -2.25
N GLY A 103 5.73 -14.97 -2.78
CA GLY A 103 6.59 -15.95 -2.12
C GLY A 103 5.80 -17.20 -1.72
N ASN A 104 5.79 -17.51 -0.41
CA ASN A 104 5.05 -18.64 0.13
C ASN A 104 3.57 -18.33 0.38
N ASP A 105 3.17 -17.05 0.37
CA ASP A 105 1.82 -16.59 0.65
C ASP A 105 0.97 -16.71 -0.61
N ARG A 106 -0.01 -17.62 -0.59
CA ARG A 106 -0.89 -17.93 -1.74
C ARG A 106 -2.28 -17.38 -1.50
N GLY A 107 -2.81 -16.65 -2.48
CA GLY A 107 -4.14 -16.07 -2.40
C GLY A 107 -4.23 -14.73 -3.13
N THR A 108 -5.44 -14.38 -3.55
CA THR A 108 -5.72 -13.12 -4.25
C THR A 108 -5.39 -11.91 -3.39
N GLN A 109 -5.41 -12.06 -2.06
CA GLN A 109 -5.05 -11.04 -1.09
C GLN A 109 -3.56 -10.65 -1.08
N TYR A 110 -2.68 -11.47 -1.68
CA TYR A 110 -1.23 -11.21 -1.71
C TYR A 110 -0.73 -10.66 -3.04
N ARG A 111 -1.64 -10.30 -3.96
CA ARG A 111 -1.30 -9.83 -5.30
C ARG A 111 -0.65 -8.44 -5.28
N SER A 112 0.23 -8.19 -6.25
CA SER A 112 0.86 -6.88 -6.45
C SER A 112 -0.16 -5.85 -6.95
N VAL A 113 -0.30 -4.72 -6.26
CA VAL A 113 -1.16 -3.58 -6.66
C VAL A 113 -0.58 -2.25 -6.20
N ILE A 114 -0.92 -1.18 -6.92
CA ILE A 114 -0.70 0.20 -6.50
C ILE A 114 -2.03 0.93 -6.65
N TYR A 115 -2.49 1.58 -5.58
CA TYR A 115 -3.65 2.48 -5.62
C TYR A 115 -3.19 3.91 -5.33
N CYS A 116 -3.45 4.81 -6.28
CA CYS A 116 -3.15 6.24 -6.16
C CYS A 116 -4.46 7.03 -6.13
N SER A 117 -4.45 8.15 -5.42
CA SER A 117 -5.60 9.06 -5.32
C SER A 117 -5.61 10.17 -6.39
N SER A 118 -4.47 10.44 -7.02
CA SER A 118 -4.36 11.46 -8.08
C SER A 118 -3.95 10.86 -9.44
N GLU A 119 -4.50 11.40 -10.53
CA GLU A 119 -4.06 11.05 -11.89
C GLU A 119 -2.61 11.49 -12.17
N GLU A 120 -2.11 12.51 -11.47
CA GLU A 120 -0.74 13.02 -11.61
C GLU A 120 0.32 12.02 -11.10
N ASP A 121 -0.03 11.21 -10.09
CA ASP A 121 0.79 10.07 -9.65
C ASP A 121 0.86 8.97 -10.73
N PHE A 122 -0.11 8.95 -11.64
CA PHE A 122 -0.24 7.94 -12.71
C PHE A 122 0.36 8.38 -14.05
N ALA A 123 0.85 9.63 -14.18
CA ALA A 123 1.57 10.05 -15.39
C ALA A 123 2.64 9.00 -15.70
N PRO A 124 2.74 8.48 -16.94
CA PRO A 124 3.30 7.16 -17.24
C PRO A 124 4.81 7.09 -16.99
N ARG A 125 5.18 7.01 -15.72
CA ARG A 125 6.48 6.57 -15.24
C ARG A 125 6.50 5.08 -15.47
N ARG A 126 6.91 4.69 -16.68
CA ARG A 126 6.95 3.32 -17.19
C ARG A 126 7.67 2.35 -16.23
N TYR A 127 6.94 1.83 -15.26
CA TYR A 127 7.26 0.61 -14.55
C TYR A 127 6.05 -0.31 -14.72
N SER A 128 6.19 -1.30 -15.59
CA SER A 128 5.13 -2.24 -15.93
C SER A 128 4.85 -3.17 -14.75
N SER A 129 3.64 -3.13 -14.20
CA SER A 129 2.73 -4.29 -14.18
C SER A 129 1.41 -3.99 -13.44
N ALA A 130 0.33 -4.00 -14.24
CA ALA A 130 -1.05 -4.42 -13.98
C ALA A 130 -1.70 -4.16 -12.60
N GLY A 131 -2.71 -3.27 -12.62
CA GLY A 131 -3.78 -3.17 -11.62
C GLY A 131 -4.42 -1.79 -11.65
N ARG A 132 -5.49 -1.59 -12.44
CA ARG A 132 -6.27 -0.34 -12.41
C ARG A 132 -7.08 -0.28 -11.12
N ALA A 133 -6.93 0.80 -10.36
CA ALA A 133 -7.91 1.19 -9.35
C ALA A 133 -9.17 1.69 -10.08
N THR A 134 -10.33 1.11 -9.79
CA THR A 134 -11.62 1.75 -10.06
C THR A 134 -12.09 2.40 -8.76
N ASP A 135 -12.45 3.68 -8.88
CA ASP A 135 -13.06 4.62 -7.95
C ASP A 135 -13.51 4.09 -6.56
N LEU A 136 -13.08 4.83 -5.53
CA LEU A 136 -13.47 4.72 -4.12
C LEU A 136 -14.99 4.77 -3.90
#